data_AF-A0A2D4VEJ3-F1
#
_entry.id   AF-A0A2D4VEJ3-F1
#
_cell.length_a   1.000
_cell.length_b   1.000
_cell.length_c   1.000
_cell.angle_alpha   90.00
_cell.angle_beta   90.00
_cell.angle_gamma   90.00
#
_symmetry.space_group_name_H-M   'P 1'
#
loop_
_entity.id
_entity.type
_entity.pdbx_description
1 polymer ?
#
loop_
_entity_poly.entity_id
_entity_poly.type
_entity_poly.pdbx_seq_one_letter_code
_entity_poly.pdbx_strand_id
1 'polypeptide(L)'
;MNRSHNSEWGLPLFFALIGFIFWANVPGLHAGLFARTGLPDAVIPLHMIANGAQGTGWFLVAWLSWTCRWRMAAWLAYFLAGMWCWDMMTTAYLPHMPVPPLQWCWGPASVVLMVAAANRLWRRPSIAF
;
A
#
# COMPACT_ATOMS: atom_id res chain seq x y z
N MET A 1 -19.55 -9.88 -26.35
CA MET A 1 -18.52 -8.96 -25.83
C MET A 1 -17.39 -9.79 -25.22
N ASN A 2 -16.32 -10.01 -25.98
CA ASN A 2 -15.15 -10.76 -25.54
C ASN A 2 -14.22 -9.81 -24.76
N ARG A 3 -14.40 -9.71 -23.43
CA ARG A 3 -13.40 -9.05 -22.58
C ARG A 3 -12.25 -10.03 -22.42
N SER A 4 -11.09 -9.71 -23.00
CA SER A 4 -9.88 -10.51 -22.89
C SER A 4 -9.57 -10.80 -21.41
N HIS A 5 -9.45 -12.09 -21.07
CA HIS A 5 -9.06 -12.61 -19.76
C HIS A 5 -7.79 -11.93 -19.17
N ASN A 6 -6.95 -11.33 -20.03
CA ASN A 6 -5.73 -10.61 -19.67
C ASN A 6 -5.96 -9.32 -18.84
N SER A 7 -7.17 -8.76 -18.80
CA SER A 7 -7.47 -7.51 -18.08
C SER A 7 -7.84 -7.72 -16.59
N GLU A 8 -8.09 -8.94 -16.14
CA GLU A 8 -8.64 -9.17 -14.80
C GLU A 8 -7.58 -9.23 -13.70
N TRP A 9 -6.34 -9.54 -14.10
CA TRP A 9 -5.20 -9.79 -13.21
C TRP A 9 -4.43 -8.53 -12.82
N GLY A 10 -4.60 -7.45 -13.59
CA GLY A 10 -3.83 -6.23 -13.39
C GLY A 10 -4.04 -5.58 -12.02
N LEU A 11 -5.28 -5.60 -11.49
CA LEU A 11 -5.56 -5.03 -10.17
C LEU A 11 -5.03 -5.92 -9.02
N PRO A 12 -5.34 -7.24 -8.97
CA PRO A 12 -4.74 -8.12 -7.96
C PRO A 12 -3.21 -8.06 -7.95
N LEU A 13 -2.56 -8.11 -9.13
CA LEU A 13 -1.11 -8.01 -9.23
C LEU A 13 -0.59 -6.65 -8.71
N PHE A 14 -1.24 -5.56 -9.09
CA PHE A 14 -0.89 -4.22 -8.59
C PHE A 14 -0.93 -4.15 -7.05
N PHE A 15 -2.00 -4.66 -6.42
CA PHE A 15 -2.10 -4.67 -4.97
C PHE A 15 -1.07 -5.61 -4.31
N ALA A 16 -0.76 -6.74 -4.93
CA ALA A 16 0.29 -7.64 -4.45
C ALA A 16 1.68 -6.98 -4.51
N LEU A 17 1.97 -6.21 -5.58
CA LEU A 17 3.21 -5.45 -5.70
C LEU A 17 3.31 -4.36 -4.63
N ILE A 18 2.21 -3.64 -4.33
CA ILE A 18 2.17 -2.70 -3.20
C ILE A 18 2.45 -3.44 -1.89
N GLY A 19 1.79 -4.59 -1.67
CA GLY A 19 2.00 -5.41 -0.48
C GLY A 19 3.46 -5.81 -0.27
N PHE A 20 4.12 -6.22 -1.36
CA PHE A 20 5.54 -6.55 -1.36
C PHE A 20 6.42 -5.35 -0.99
N ILE A 21 6.16 -4.15 -1.53
CA ILE A 21 6.91 -2.94 -1.21
C ILE A 21 6.86 -2.63 0.29
N PHE A 22 5.67 -2.67 0.90
CA PHE A 22 5.53 -2.44 2.34
C PHE A 22 6.19 -3.54 3.18
N TRP A 23 6.06 -4.81 2.79
CA TRP A 23 6.73 -5.91 3.48
C TRP A 23 8.25 -5.82 3.40
N ALA A 24 8.81 -5.37 2.28
CA ALA A 24 10.25 -5.21 2.08
C ALA A 24 10.86 -4.14 3.01
N ASN A 25 10.06 -3.17 3.49
CA ASN A 25 10.53 -2.18 4.46
C ASN A 25 10.78 -2.78 5.85
N VAL A 26 10.10 -3.87 6.22
CA VAL A 26 10.25 -4.50 7.55
C VAL A 26 11.68 -4.99 7.82
N PRO A 27 12.31 -5.82 6.95
CA PRO A 27 13.70 -6.20 7.15
C PRO A 27 14.65 -4.99 7.01
N GLY A 28 14.31 -3.98 6.21
CA GLY A 28 15.10 -2.75 6.09
C GLY A 28 15.14 -1.93 7.40
N LEU A 29 13.99 -1.82 8.07
CA LEU A 29 13.89 -1.24 9.41
C LEU A 29 14.70 -2.04 10.44
N HIS A 30 14.64 -3.38 10.37
CA HIS A 30 15.43 -4.24 11.25
C HIS A 30 16.94 -4.11 11.02
N ALA A 31 17.36 -3.94 9.76
CA ALA A 31 18.76 -3.75 9.38
C ALA A 31 19.31 -2.35 9.71
N GLY A 32 18.51 -1.49 10.35
CA GLY A 32 18.95 -0.16 10.79
C GLY A 32 19.05 0.87 9.66
N LEU A 33 18.43 0.64 8.49
CA LEU A 33 18.43 1.61 7.38
C LEU A 33 17.81 2.96 7.76
N PHE A 34 17.01 2.98 8.83
CA PHE A 34 16.33 4.17 9.33
C PHE A 34 17.06 4.87 10.49
N ALA A 35 18.20 4.36 10.95
CA ALA A 35 18.90 4.88 12.13
C ALA A 35 19.37 6.34 11.99
N ARG A 36 19.55 6.84 10.76
CA ARG A 36 19.97 8.21 10.47
C ARG A 36 18.82 9.15 10.11
N THR A 37 17.59 8.68 10.24
CA THR A 37 16.41 9.43 9.76
C THR A 37 15.91 10.49 10.72
N GLY A 38 16.43 10.50 11.95
CA GLY A 38 15.90 11.34 13.02
C GLY A 38 14.61 10.80 13.65
N LEU A 39 14.14 9.62 13.24
CA LEU A 39 13.09 8.89 13.97
C LEU A 39 13.61 8.53 15.37
N PRO A 40 12.81 8.75 16.43
CA PRO A 40 13.14 8.21 17.74
C PRO A 40 13.18 6.68 17.70
N ASP A 41 14.17 6.06 18.33
CA ASP A 41 14.35 4.60 18.31
C ASP A 41 13.11 3.83 18.78
N ALA A 42 12.36 4.40 19.73
CA ALA A 42 11.11 3.84 20.23
C ALA A 42 9.99 3.74 19.17
N VAL A 43 10.08 4.50 18.08
CA VAL A 43 9.08 4.53 16.99
C VAL A 43 9.43 3.53 15.88
N ILE A 44 10.67 3.03 15.81
CA ILE A 44 11.11 2.05 14.81
C ILE A 44 10.26 0.75 14.88
N PRO A 45 10.01 0.14 16.05
CA PRO A 45 9.14 -1.03 16.15
C PRO A 45 7.71 -0.75 15.66
N LEU A 46 7.19 0.46 15.93
CA LEU A 46 5.87 0.87 15.48
C LEU A 46 5.82 0.97 13.94
N HIS A 47 6.85 1.53 13.31
CA HIS A 47 6.95 1.55 11.84
C HIS A 47 7.07 0.14 11.25
N MET A 48 7.78 -0.78 11.91
CA MET A 48 7.87 -2.18 11.45
C MET A 48 6.50 -2.85 11.48
N ILE A 49 5.75 -2.68 12.57
CA ILE A 49 4.38 -3.20 12.71
C ILE A 49 3.47 -2.56 11.67
N ALA A 50 3.53 -1.25 11.49
CA ALA A 50 2.71 -0.52 10.53
C ALA A 50 2.99 -0.96 9.08
N ASN A 51 4.26 -1.08 8.69
CA ASN A 51 4.65 -1.56 7.36
C ASN A 51 4.23 -3.02 7.14
N GLY A 52 4.44 -3.90 8.13
CA GLY A 52 3.99 -5.29 8.06
C GLY A 52 2.47 -5.43 7.95
N ALA A 53 1.72 -4.64 8.74
CA ALA A 53 0.26 -4.61 8.69
C ALA A 53 -0.25 -4.05 7.35
N GLN A 54 0.37 -2.98 6.84
CA GLN A 54 0.03 -2.45 5.52
C GLN A 54 0.29 -3.45 4.42
N GLY A 55 1.48 -4.06 4.39
CA GLY A 55 1.82 -5.00 3.35
C GLY A 55 0.92 -6.24 3.37
N THR A 56 0.60 -6.75 4.57
CA THR A 56 -0.37 -7.84 4.76
C THR A 56 -1.77 -7.44 4.31
N GLY A 57 -2.21 -6.22 4.65
CA GLY A 57 -3.47 -5.66 4.21
C GLY A 57 -3.57 -5.56 2.68
N TRP A 58 -2.50 -5.12 2.00
CA TRP A 58 -2.47 -5.03 0.55
C TRP A 58 -2.49 -6.41 -0.14
N PHE A 59 -1.82 -7.42 0.44
CA PHE A 59 -1.99 -8.81 -0.01
C PHE A 59 -3.44 -9.30 0.18
N LEU A 60 -4.10 -8.92 1.28
CA LEU A 60 -5.51 -9.23 1.48
C LEU A 60 -6.41 -8.51 0.46
N VAL A 61 -6.12 -7.25 0.09
CA VAL A 61 -6.81 -6.57 -1.02
C VAL A 61 -6.61 -7.33 -2.33
N ALA A 62 -5.39 -7.79 -2.62
CA ALA A 62 -5.09 -8.59 -3.80
C ALA A 62 -5.91 -9.88 -3.83
N TRP A 63 -5.96 -10.60 -2.71
CA TRP A 63 -6.73 -11.84 -2.55
C TRP A 63 -8.26 -11.61 -2.65
N LEU A 64 -8.78 -10.57 -2.00
CA LEU A 64 -10.20 -10.23 -2.09
C LEU A 64 -10.59 -9.80 -3.51
N SER A 65 -9.72 -9.05 -4.18
CA SER A 65 -9.90 -8.69 -5.59
C SER A 65 -9.90 -9.95 -6.45
N TRP A 66 -8.94 -10.85 -6.24
CA TRP A 66 -8.87 -12.11 -6.96
C TRP A 66 -10.14 -12.96 -6.83
N THR A 67 -10.67 -13.06 -5.61
CA THR A 67 -11.89 -13.81 -5.30
C THR A 67 -13.18 -13.05 -5.61
N CYS A 68 -13.08 -11.99 -6.42
CA CYS A 68 -14.19 -11.16 -6.87
C CYS A 68 -15.00 -10.46 -5.76
N ARG A 69 -14.42 -10.31 -4.56
CA ARG A 69 -15.00 -9.58 -3.42
C ARG A 69 -14.69 -8.08 -3.52
N TRP A 70 -15.02 -7.48 -4.65
CA TRP A 70 -14.52 -6.16 -5.06
C TRP A 70 -14.84 -5.03 -4.08
N ARG A 71 -16.05 -4.99 -3.51
CA ARG A 71 -16.44 -3.96 -2.53
C ARG A 71 -15.65 -4.04 -1.22
N MET A 72 -15.42 -5.26 -0.71
CA MET A 72 -14.60 -5.45 0.49
C MET A 72 -13.15 -5.07 0.21
N ALA A 73 -12.61 -5.50 -0.94
CA ALA A 73 -11.28 -5.12 -1.39
C ALA A 73 -11.13 -3.60 -1.52
N ALA A 74 -12.13 -2.91 -2.08
CA ALA A 74 -12.12 -1.46 -2.26
C ALA A 74 -12.12 -0.71 -0.93
N TRP A 75 -12.97 -1.09 0.03
CA TRP A 75 -12.97 -0.48 1.37
C TRP A 75 -11.62 -0.63 2.07
N LEU A 76 -11.07 -1.84 2.06
CA LEU A 76 -9.76 -2.11 2.65
C LEU A 76 -8.66 -1.30 1.94
N ALA A 77 -8.70 -1.21 0.61
CA ALA A 77 -7.75 -0.42 -0.17
C ALA A 77 -7.81 1.08 0.16
N TYR A 78 -9.00 1.66 0.34
CA TYR A 78 -9.13 3.05 0.78
C TYR A 78 -8.56 3.28 2.18
N PHE A 79 -8.85 2.37 3.12
CA PHE A 79 -8.31 2.45 4.47
C PHE A 79 -6.78 2.40 4.47
N LEU A 80 -6.18 1.46 3.75
CA LEU A 80 -4.73 1.32 3.64
C LEU A 80 -4.08 2.50 2.91
N ALA A 81 -4.71 3.04 1.86
CA ALA A 81 -4.24 4.26 1.20
C ALA A 81 -4.26 5.47 2.16
N GLY A 82 -5.25 5.54 3.05
CA GLY A 82 -5.31 6.54 4.13
C GLY A 82 -4.17 6.37 5.14
N MET A 83 -3.90 5.14 5.58
CA MET A 83 -2.75 4.85 6.46
C MET A 83 -1.43 5.24 5.82
N TRP A 84 -1.25 4.95 4.52
CA TRP A 84 -0.06 5.36 3.78
C TRP A 84 0.06 6.88 3.64
N CYS A 85 -1.04 7.56 3.34
CA CYS A 85 -1.06 9.03 3.28
C CYS A 85 -0.60 9.65 4.61
N TRP A 86 -1.09 9.11 5.74
CA TRP A 86 -0.67 9.53 7.06
C TRP A 86 0.81 9.30 7.30
N ASP A 87 1.31 8.07 7.09
CA ASP A 87 2.72 7.70 7.28
C ASP A 87 3.66 8.58 6.43
N MET A 88 3.25 8.86 5.20
CA MET A 88 3.98 9.76 4.32
C MET A 88 3.99 11.20 4.85
N MET A 89 2.87 11.74 5.33
CA MET A 89 2.83 13.11 5.88
C MET A 89 3.73 13.26 7.11
N THR A 90 3.83 12.23 7.95
CA THR A 90 4.65 12.26 9.16
C THR A 90 6.13 12.00 8.88
N THR A 91 6.49 11.42 7.73
CA THR A 91 7.87 11.04 7.40
C THR A 91 8.50 11.86 6.26
N ALA A 92 7.72 12.58 5.45
CA ALA A 92 8.19 13.25 4.23
C ALA A 92 9.29 14.31 4.43
N TYR A 93 9.44 14.83 5.65
CA TYR A 93 10.42 15.85 5.98
C TYR A 93 11.58 15.32 6.84
N LEU A 94 11.60 14.02 7.12
CA LEU A 94 12.66 13.42 7.89
C LEU A 94 13.94 13.30 7.04
N PRO A 95 15.09 13.76 7.55
CA PRO A 95 16.35 13.72 6.81
C PRO A 95 16.73 12.27 6.51
N HIS A 96 17.43 12.01 5.41
CA HIS A 96 17.99 10.68 5.09
C HIS A 96 17.00 9.50 5.09
N MET A 97 15.69 9.76 4.93
CA MET A 97 14.73 8.67 4.72
C MET A 97 15.15 7.82 3.53
N PRO A 98 15.17 6.47 3.66
CA PRO A 98 15.57 5.54 2.59
C PRO A 98 14.43 5.40 1.57
N VAL A 99 13.99 6.53 1.04
CA VAL A 99 12.92 6.67 0.09
C VAL A 99 13.44 7.35 -1.18
N PRO A 100 12.80 7.15 -2.33
CA PRO A 100 13.18 7.85 -3.54
C PRO A 100 13.23 9.37 -3.32
N PRO A 101 14.18 10.09 -3.94
CA PRO A 101 14.21 11.54 -3.88
C PRO A 101 12.86 12.12 -4.31
N LEU A 102 12.51 13.29 -3.76
CA LEU A 102 11.22 13.96 -4.00
C LEU A 102 10.01 13.20 -3.43
N GLN A 103 10.08 12.73 -2.18
CA GLN A 103 8.94 12.12 -1.47
C GLN A 103 7.66 12.97 -1.49
N TRP A 104 7.82 14.28 -1.45
CA TRP A 104 6.72 15.23 -1.60
C TRP A 104 6.02 15.14 -2.98
N CYS A 105 6.68 14.65 -4.02
CA CYS A 105 6.08 14.38 -5.34
C CYS A 105 5.48 12.98 -5.43
N TRP A 106 6.31 11.95 -5.21
CA TRP A 106 5.90 10.57 -5.51
C TRP A 106 4.94 10.02 -4.47
N GLY A 107 5.00 10.53 -3.24
CA GLY A 107 4.10 10.18 -2.16
C GLY A 107 2.63 10.47 -2.51
N PRO A 108 2.23 11.73 -2.76
CA PRO A 108 0.87 12.05 -3.20
C PRO A 108 0.46 11.29 -4.47
N ALA A 109 1.38 11.14 -5.42
CA ALA A 109 1.11 10.38 -6.64
C ALA A 109 0.76 8.91 -6.34
N SER A 110 1.49 8.26 -5.42
CA SER A 110 1.21 6.89 -5.01
C SER A 110 -0.15 6.74 -4.32
N VAL A 111 -0.55 7.69 -3.47
CA VAL A 111 -1.88 7.72 -2.84
C VAL A 111 -2.96 7.86 -3.91
N VAL A 112 -2.81 8.77 -4.87
CA VAL A 112 -3.76 8.94 -5.98
C VAL A 112 -3.90 7.65 -6.79
N LEU A 113 -2.80 6.95 -7.07
CA LEU A 113 -2.84 5.66 -7.77
C LEU A 113 -3.58 4.58 -6.96
N MET A 114 -3.32 4.48 -5.66
CA MET A 114 -4.02 3.54 -4.77
C MET A 114 -5.53 3.83 -4.73
N VAL A 115 -5.91 5.10 -4.58
CA VAL A 115 -7.31 5.56 -4.56
C VAL A 115 -8.00 5.34 -5.91
N ALA A 116 -7.30 5.57 -7.02
CA ALA A 116 -7.82 5.29 -8.36
C ALA A 116 -8.05 3.78 -8.57
N ALA A 117 -7.12 2.93 -8.10
CA ALA A 117 -7.28 1.47 -8.15
C ALA A 117 -8.44 0.99 -7.27
N ALA A 118 -8.60 1.54 -6.06
CA ALA A 118 -9.73 1.28 -5.17
C ALA A 118 -11.07 1.70 -5.80
N ASN A 119 -11.12 2.86 -6.46
CA ASN A 119 -12.28 3.30 -7.23
C ASN A 119 -12.65 2.33 -8.35
N ARG A 120 -11.66 1.77 -9.05
CA ARG A 120 -11.90 0.77 -10.09
C ARG A 120 -12.47 -0.52 -9.51
N LEU A 121 -12.05 -0.95 -8.31
CA LEU A 121 -12.67 -2.07 -7.60
C LEU A 121 -14.12 -1.75 -7.21
N TRP A 122 -14.38 -0.57 -6.66
CA TRP A 122 -15.70 -0.14 -6.19
C TRP A 122 -16.77 -0.19 -7.28
N ARG A 123 -16.40 0.19 -8.51
CA ARG A 123 -17.29 0.21 -9.67
C ARG A 123 -17.56 -1.17 -10.28
N ARG A 124 -16.89 -2.24 -9.81
CA ARG A 124 -17.14 -3.60 -10.31
C ARG A 124 -18.37 -4.22 -9.63
N PRO A 125 -19.18 -4.99 -10.36
CA PRO A 125 -20.29 -5.73 -9.78
C PRO A 125 -19.74 -6.81 -8.84
N SER A 126 -20.09 -6.72 -7.55
CA SER A 126 -19.77 -7.76 -6.55
C SER A 126 -20.68 -8.96 -6.73
N ILE A 127 -20.12 -10.15 -6.52
CA ILE A 127 -20.91 -11.37 -6.36
C ILE A 127 -21.60 -11.27 -4.99
N ALA A 128 -22.94 -11.24 -4.98
CA ALA A 128 -23.71 -11.39 -3.75
C ALA A 128 -23.62 -12.85 -3.33
N PHE A 129 -23.23 -13.10 -2.09
CA PHE A 129 -23.35 -14.40 -1.43
C PHE A 129 -24.54 -14.34 -0.48
#